data_AF-A0A948HUG9-F1
#
_entry.id   AF-A0A948HUG9-F1
#
_cell.length_a   1.000
_cell.length_b   1.000
_cell.length_c   1.000
_cell.angle_alpha   90.00
_cell.angle_beta   90.00
_cell.angle_gamma   90.00
#
_symmetry.space_group_name_H-M   'P 1'
#
loop_
_entity.id
_entity.type
_entity.pdbx_description
1 polymer ?
#
loop_
_entity_poly.entity_id
_entity_poly.type
_entity_poly.pdbx_seq_one_letter_code
_entity_poly.pdbx_strand_id
1 'polypeptide(L)'
;MNTTEPTPIKHSIHLTEIAPDTFIDANGRQLSAKEVRNIVTPHDFNVASSLFGCALARPWRRGLAMAIDALLITLLAGGGLMFVTPLYAYLVWRCHRLGNPKRRNILLLLLPLVLVFADNQSADKDSTENSTVNVIDAISISAAAVKIQSNNCDAVCAEAQSDLLIKSLLNNNFTDEHATASLRDLLAESALSEQQQQQKLDSLKQQRAELAAAQQLLATQQQAEPAPLAEPGWWQKLQQSDHSVIKWIEGIMADLGISFGWAVAYLTLFISWNNGQTPGKRLLGIRVVQLDNKPLSLWGAFGRQGGYSAGFATGLLGFLQIYWDPNRQAIQDKLADTLVLRLK
;
A
#
# COMPACT_ATOMS: atom_id res chain seq x y z
N MET A 1 -36.76 33.81 -20.76
CA MET A 1 -36.28 32.45 -21.06
C MET A 1 -36.49 31.60 -19.81
N ASN A 2 -37.53 30.75 -19.82
CA ASN A 2 -37.88 29.88 -18.70
C ASN A 2 -36.85 28.76 -18.57
N THR A 3 -35.99 28.84 -17.56
CA THR A 3 -35.16 27.72 -17.13
C THR A 3 -36.01 26.79 -16.28
N THR A 4 -36.55 25.76 -16.90
CA THR A 4 -37.15 24.61 -16.21
C THR A 4 -36.05 23.85 -15.46
N GLU A 5 -35.80 24.25 -14.23
CA GLU A 5 -35.06 23.41 -13.29
C GLU A 5 -35.91 22.16 -12.99
N PRO A 6 -35.41 20.94 -13.26
CA PRO A 6 -36.13 19.74 -12.88
C PRO A 6 -36.04 19.61 -11.36
N THR A 7 -37.14 19.96 -10.69
CA THR A 7 -37.37 19.68 -9.28
C THR A 7 -37.05 18.20 -9.01
N PRO A 8 -36.23 17.88 -8.01
CA PRO A 8 -35.87 16.50 -7.70
C PRO A 8 -37.12 15.72 -7.29
N ILE A 9 -37.53 14.76 -8.13
CA ILE A 9 -38.68 13.88 -7.95
C ILE A 9 -38.44 13.07 -6.67
N LYS A 10 -38.99 13.55 -5.54
CA LYS A 10 -38.96 12.85 -4.25
C LYS A 10 -40.14 11.87 -4.09
N HIS A 11 -40.92 11.65 -5.15
CA HIS A 11 -42.22 10.96 -5.09
C HIS A 11 -42.31 9.64 -5.87
N SER A 12 -41.28 9.18 -6.58
CA SER A 12 -41.38 7.96 -7.39
C SER A 12 -40.91 6.71 -6.62
N ILE A 13 -41.70 6.27 -5.63
CA ILE A 13 -41.55 4.93 -5.03
C ILE A 13 -41.90 3.84 -6.07
N HIS A 14 -42.63 4.21 -7.12
CA HIS A 14 -42.99 3.36 -8.25
C HIS A 14 -42.27 3.82 -9.53
N LEU A 15 -41.09 3.26 -9.76
CA LEU A 15 -40.42 3.22 -11.06
C LEU A 15 -40.47 1.78 -11.53
N THR A 16 -40.99 1.54 -12.72
CA THR A 16 -41.13 0.19 -13.28
C THR A 16 -40.41 0.12 -14.62
N GLU A 17 -39.63 -0.92 -14.81
CA GLU A 17 -39.05 -1.26 -16.10
C GLU A 17 -40.06 -2.08 -16.90
N ILE A 18 -40.45 -1.58 -18.08
CA ILE A 18 -41.43 -2.26 -18.96
C ILE A 18 -40.77 -2.95 -20.15
N ALA A 19 -39.55 -2.55 -20.49
CA ALA A 19 -38.67 -3.14 -21.50
C ALA A 19 -37.23 -2.76 -21.13
N PRO A 20 -36.20 -3.44 -21.67
CA PRO A 20 -34.80 -3.11 -21.38
C PRO A 20 -34.53 -1.62 -21.55
N ASP A 21 -33.95 -1.00 -20.52
CA ASP A 21 -33.63 0.44 -20.45
C ASP A 21 -34.83 1.39 -20.59
N THR A 22 -36.06 0.88 -20.51
CA THR A 22 -37.30 1.63 -20.69
C THR A 22 -38.10 1.67 -19.39
N PHE A 23 -38.08 2.84 -18.74
CA PHE A 23 -38.65 3.04 -17.42
C PHE A 23 -39.85 3.98 -17.48
N ILE A 24 -40.89 3.63 -16.71
CA ILE A 24 -42.11 4.41 -16.55
C ILE A 24 -42.24 4.85 -15.09
N ASP A 25 -42.65 6.11 -14.88
CA ASP A 25 -42.96 6.64 -13.56
C ASP A 25 -44.38 6.27 -13.08
N ALA A 26 -44.71 6.61 -11.84
CA ALA A 26 -46.01 6.32 -11.24
C ALA A 26 -47.22 6.88 -12.03
N ASN A 27 -47.00 7.86 -12.92
CA ASN A 27 -48.04 8.49 -13.73
C ASN A 27 -48.15 7.88 -15.13
N GLY A 28 -47.41 6.81 -15.43
CA GLY A 28 -47.40 6.20 -16.76
C GLY A 28 -46.50 6.93 -17.77
N ARG A 29 -45.71 7.92 -17.34
CA ARG A 29 -44.81 8.67 -18.24
C ARG A 29 -43.48 7.95 -18.40
N GLN A 30 -43.08 7.74 -19.64
CA GLN A 30 -41.76 7.20 -19.98
C GLN A 30 -40.66 8.23 -19.71
N LEU A 31 -39.59 7.78 -19.04
CA LEU A 31 -38.40 8.59 -18.79
C LEU A 31 -37.52 8.67 -20.03
N SER A 32 -36.95 9.86 -20.28
CA SER A 32 -35.91 10.02 -21.30
C SER A 32 -34.58 9.41 -20.87
N ALA A 33 -33.73 9.01 -21.82
CA ALA A 33 -32.39 8.47 -21.55
C ALA A 33 -31.50 9.41 -20.69
N LYS A 34 -31.76 10.72 -20.74
CA LYS A 34 -31.05 11.70 -19.90
C LYS A 34 -31.58 11.69 -18.46
N GLU A 35 -32.89 11.57 -18.27
CA GLU A 35 -33.51 11.46 -16.94
C GLU A 35 -33.10 10.16 -16.26
N VAL A 36 -33.17 9.03 -16.97
CA VAL A 36 -32.74 7.71 -16.51
C VAL A 36 -31.35 7.78 -15.89
N ARG A 37 -30.37 8.33 -16.62
CA ARG A 37 -28.98 8.45 -16.12
C ARG A 37 -28.78 9.49 -15.02
N ASN A 38 -29.81 10.19 -14.55
CA ASN A 38 -29.69 11.13 -13.43
C ASN A 38 -30.33 10.60 -12.15
N ILE A 39 -31.08 9.49 -12.22
CA ILE A 39 -31.78 8.90 -11.09
C ILE A 39 -31.45 7.42 -10.96
N VAL A 40 -31.57 6.87 -9.76
CA VAL A 40 -31.47 5.42 -9.55
C VAL A 40 -32.72 4.74 -10.13
N THR A 41 -32.50 3.71 -10.96
CA THR A 41 -33.53 2.90 -11.61
C THR A 41 -33.52 1.44 -11.13
N PRO A 42 -34.63 0.69 -11.29
CA PRO A 42 -34.74 -0.72 -10.92
C PRO A 42 -34.02 -1.70 -11.88
N HIS A 43 -33.17 -1.21 -12.79
CA HIS A 43 -32.48 -1.99 -13.83
C HIS A 43 -31.74 -3.23 -13.31
N ASP A 44 -31.26 -3.19 -12.06
CA ASP A 44 -30.62 -4.33 -11.41
C ASP A 44 -31.55 -4.91 -10.32
N PHE A 45 -31.77 -6.24 -10.37
CA PHE A 45 -32.69 -6.99 -9.49
C PHE A 45 -32.45 -6.81 -7.97
N ASN A 46 -31.31 -6.25 -7.58
CA ASN A 46 -30.89 -6.09 -6.18
C ASN A 46 -31.08 -4.67 -5.61
N VAL A 47 -31.57 -3.70 -6.40
CA VAL A 47 -31.72 -2.31 -5.95
C VAL A 47 -32.95 -2.17 -5.04
N ALA A 48 -32.75 -1.77 -3.80
CA ALA A 48 -33.82 -1.50 -2.85
C ALA A 48 -34.71 -0.35 -3.35
N SER A 49 -36.03 -0.54 -3.29
CA SER A 49 -37.01 0.46 -3.75
C SER A 49 -36.88 1.82 -3.07
N SER A 50 -36.36 1.85 -1.84
CA SER A 50 -36.03 3.08 -1.11
C SER A 50 -34.98 3.97 -1.79
N LEU A 51 -34.20 3.43 -2.73
CA LEU A 51 -33.19 4.17 -3.49
C LEU A 51 -33.72 4.74 -4.81
N PHE A 52 -34.87 4.26 -5.30
CA PHE A 52 -35.42 4.70 -6.58
C PHE A 52 -35.65 6.21 -6.63
N GLY A 53 -35.29 6.83 -7.76
CA GLY A 53 -35.40 8.28 -7.93
C GLY A 53 -34.30 9.11 -7.24
N CYS A 54 -33.41 8.49 -6.44
CA CYS A 54 -32.28 9.21 -5.85
C CYS A 54 -31.34 9.74 -6.94
N ALA A 55 -30.82 10.95 -6.76
CA ALA A 55 -29.92 11.55 -7.74
C ALA A 55 -28.59 10.80 -7.82
N LEU A 56 -28.15 10.43 -9.03
CA LEU A 56 -26.87 9.79 -9.27
C LEU A 56 -25.73 10.81 -9.40
N ALA A 57 -24.54 10.42 -8.93
CA ALA A 57 -23.33 11.22 -9.10
C ALA A 57 -22.84 11.19 -10.56
N ARG A 58 -22.58 12.37 -11.15
CA ARG A 58 -22.02 12.51 -12.50
C ARG A 58 -20.56 12.03 -12.56
N PRO A 59 -20.09 11.51 -13.72
CA PRO A 59 -18.73 10.98 -13.85
C PRO A 59 -17.62 11.95 -13.41
N TRP A 60 -17.68 13.22 -13.85
CA TRP A 60 -16.66 14.22 -13.48
C TRP A 60 -16.58 14.49 -11.97
N ARG A 61 -17.72 14.44 -11.25
CA ARG A 61 -17.73 14.59 -9.78
C ARG A 61 -17.06 13.40 -9.11
N ARG A 62 -17.26 12.20 -9.64
CA ARG A 62 -16.56 11.02 -9.12
C ARG A 62 -15.06 11.12 -9.40
N GLY A 63 -14.68 11.51 -10.62
CA GLY A 63 -13.27 11.71 -11.01
C GLY A 63 -12.55 12.75 -10.14
N LEU A 64 -13.15 13.93 -9.95
CA LEU A 64 -12.56 14.97 -9.11
C LEU A 64 -12.47 14.55 -7.63
N ALA A 65 -13.46 13.81 -7.10
CA ALA A 65 -13.39 13.27 -5.74
C ALA A 65 -12.21 12.29 -5.59
N MET A 66 -12.02 11.42 -6.58
CA MET A 66 -10.90 10.47 -6.59
C MET A 66 -9.56 11.18 -6.72
N ALA A 67 -9.47 12.27 -7.48
CA ALA A 67 -8.24 13.07 -7.60
C ALA A 67 -7.85 13.74 -6.27
N ILE A 68 -8.83 14.29 -5.55
CA ILE A 68 -8.61 14.86 -4.20
C ILE A 68 -8.17 13.75 -3.23
N ASP A 69 -8.85 12.61 -3.25
CA ASP A 69 -8.48 11.48 -2.41
C ASP A 69 -7.06 10.98 -2.73
N ALA A 70 -6.68 10.89 -4.01
CA ALA A 70 -5.34 10.50 -4.43
C ALA A 70 -4.26 11.45 -3.90
N LEU A 71 -4.49 12.76 -3.97
CA LEU A 71 -3.56 13.75 -3.38
C LEU A 71 -3.38 13.53 -1.88
N LEU A 72 -4.46 13.28 -1.14
CA LEU A 72 -4.39 12.99 0.30
C LEU A 72 -3.64 11.68 0.59
N ILE A 73 -3.85 10.65 -0.23
CA ILE A 73 -3.15 9.36 -0.11
C ILE A 73 -1.65 9.54 -0.39
N THR A 74 -1.27 10.29 -1.42
CA THR A 74 0.15 10.55 -1.73
C THR A 74 0.84 11.30 -0.59
N LEU A 75 0.17 12.28 0.02
CA LEU A 75 0.68 12.96 1.21
C LEU A 75 0.82 12.00 2.40
N LEU A 76 -0.16 11.11 2.59
CA LEU A 76 -0.15 10.11 3.66
C LEU A 76 0.99 9.10 3.49
N ALA A 77 1.20 8.60 2.27
CA ALA A 77 2.26 7.66 1.94
C ALA A 77 3.65 8.30 2.08
N GLY A 78 3.78 9.59 1.75
CA GLY A 78 5.05 10.30 1.76
C GLY A 78 5.50 10.81 3.14
N GLY A 79 4.59 11.22 4.01
CA GLY A 79 4.95 12.01 5.20
C GLY A 79 4.75 11.35 6.57
N GLY A 80 4.67 10.02 6.65
CA GLY A 80 4.78 9.26 7.90
C GLY A 80 3.85 9.75 9.03
N LEU A 81 4.39 9.88 10.24
CA LEU A 81 3.67 10.33 11.45
C LEU A 81 2.94 11.67 11.27
N MET A 82 3.48 12.59 10.46
CA MET A 82 2.92 13.94 10.28
C MET A 82 1.50 13.90 9.70
N PHE A 83 1.21 12.95 8.80
CA PHE A 83 -0.11 12.82 8.16
C PHE A 83 -0.95 11.70 8.77
N VAL A 84 -0.33 10.61 9.25
CA VAL A 84 -1.05 9.49 9.86
C VAL A 84 -1.71 9.89 11.19
N THR A 85 -1.01 10.65 12.03
CA THR A 85 -1.49 11.05 13.36
C THR A 85 -2.77 11.91 13.31
N PRO A 86 -2.85 13.02 12.56
CA PRO A 86 -4.07 13.82 12.49
C PRO A 86 -5.23 13.06 11.84
N LEU A 87 -4.95 12.19 10.85
CA LEU A 87 -5.95 11.33 10.22
C LEU A 87 -6.55 10.35 11.23
N TYR A 88 -5.68 9.68 11.99
CA TYR A 88 -6.06 8.73 13.02
C TYR A 88 -6.86 9.42 14.15
N ALA A 89 -6.40 10.59 14.62
CA ALA A 89 -7.11 11.40 15.60
C ALA A 89 -8.50 11.82 15.10
N TYR A 90 -8.61 12.21 13.83
CA TYR A 90 -9.90 12.52 13.20
C TYR A 90 -10.86 11.32 13.23
N LEU A 91 -10.38 10.11 12.92
CA LEU A 91 -11.21 8.90 12.96
C LEU A 91 -11.70 8.59 14.37
N VAL A 92 -10.82 8.71 15.38
CA VAL A 92 -11.17 8.53 16.80
C VAL A 92 -12.21 9.57 17.24
N TRP A 93 -11.95 10.86 16.96
CA TRP A 93 -12.87 11.96 17.26
C TRP A 93 -14.23 11.77 16.59
N ARG A 94 -14.24 11.34 15.32
CA ARG A 94 -15.48 11.10 14.58
C ARG A 94 -16.27 9.94 15.15
N CYS A 95 -15.61 8.84 15.53
CA CYS A 95 -16.27 7.71 16.20
C CYS A 95 -16.85 8.13 17.57
N HIS A 96 -16.13 8.99 18.30
CA HIS A 96 -16.62 9.58 19.55
C HIS A 96 -17.87 10.43 19.31
N ARG A 97 -17.83 11.37 18.35
CA ARG A 97 -18.95 12.27 18.03
C ARG A 97 -20.20 11.52 17.54
N LEU A 98 -20.00 10.42 16.81
CA LEU A 98 -21.09 9.57 16.32
C LEU A 98 -21.61 8.58 17.38
N GLY A 99 -21.12 8.64 18.62
CA GLY A 99 -21.59 7.79 19.71
C GLY A 99 -21.32 6.30 19.48
N ASN A 100 -20.23 5.94 18.79
CA ASN A 100 -19.90 4.55 18.48
C ASN A 100 -18.69 4.08 19.31
N PRO A 101 -18.88 3.72 20.60
CA PRO A 101 -17.80 3.44 21.53
C PRO A 101 -17.00 2.20 21.15
N LYS A 102 -17.64 1.20 20.51
CA LYS A 102 -16.94 -0.01 20.03
C LYS A 102 -15.84 0.34 19.03
N ARG A 103 -16.17 1.11 18.00
CA ARG A 103 -15.20 1.54 16.97
C ARG A 103 -14.14 2.47 17.52
N ARG A 104 -14.53 3.40 18.40
CA ARG A 104 -13.58 4.29 19.11
C ARG A 104 -12.56 3.48 19.91
N ASN A 105 -13.02 2.51 20.70
CA ASN A 105 -12.14 1.70 21.54
C ASN A 105 -11.23 0.79 20.72
N ILE A 106 -11.73 0.20 19.61
CA ILE A 106 -10.88 -0.55 18.67
C ILE A 106 -9.76 0.32 18.12
N LEU A 107 -10.08 1.55 17.69
CA LEU A 107 -9.05 2.47 17.23
C LEU A 107 -8.03 2.68 18.35
N LEU A 108 -8.45 3.14 19.54
CA LEU A 108 -7.55 3.40 20.66
C LEU A 108 -6.63 2.21 21.02
N LEU A 109 -7.11 0.96 20.92
CA LEU A 109 -6.30 -0.24 21.13
C LEU A 109 -5.22 -0.45 20.05
N LEU A 110 -5.47 0.01 18.82
CA LEU A 110 -4.53 -0.04 17.70
C LEU A 110 -3.52 1.13 17.70
N LEU A 111 -3.70 2.15 18.57
CA LEU A 111 -2.78 3.29 18.66
C LEU A 111 -1.30 2.87 18.81
N PRO A 112 -0.89 1.99 19.76
CA PRO A 112 0.50 1.60 19.90
C PRO A 112 1.05 0.91 18.66
N LEU A 113 0.23 0.11 17.97
CA LEU A 113 0.62 -0.54 16.73
C LEU A 113 0.88 0.50 15.62
N VAL A 114 0.00 1.50 15.48
CA VAL A 114 0.16 2.59 14.50
C VAL A 114 1.43 3.40 14.76
N LEU A 115 1.76 3.68 16.03
CA LEU A 115 2.98 4.39 16.40
C LEU A 115 4.23 3.58 16.03
N VAL A 116 4.27 2.28 16.36
CA VAL A 116 5.39 1.39 16.00
C VAL A 116 5.59 1.30 14.49
N PHE A 117 4.52 1.15 13.71
CA PHE A 117 4.64 1.13 12.24
C PHE A 117 5.15 2.45 11.66
N ALA A 118 4.77 3.58 12.27
CA ALA A 118 5.14 4.88 11.76
C ALA A 118 6.58 5.29 12.13
N ASP A 119 7.11 4.79 13.26
CA ASP A 119 8.54 4.88 13.59
C ASP A 119 9.40 4.04 12.61
N ASN A 120 8.97 2.81 12.29
CA ASN A 120 9.70 1.95 11.35
C ASN A 120 9.71 2.50 9.91
N GLN A 121 8.67 3.24 9.49
CA GLN A 121 8.64 3.88 8.18
C GLN A 121 9.64 5.06 8.07
N SER A 122 10.08 5.61 9.19
CA SER A 122 11.06 6.71 9.22
C SER A 122 12.50 6.18 9.19
N ALA A 123 12.72 4.92 9.58
CA ALA A 123 14.03 4.27 9.55
C ALA A 123 14.48 3.87 8.13
N ASP A 124 13.58 3.82 7.15
CA ASP A 124 13.84 3.31 5.80
C ASP A 124 14.25 4.39 4.78
N LYS A 125 14.33 5.67 5.19
CA LYS A 125 14.64 6.79 4.26
C LYS A 125 16.09 7.28 4.28
N ASP A 126 16.95 6.79 5.18
CA ASP A 126 18.34 7.26 5.30
C ASP A 126 19.41 6.17 5.10
N SER A 127 19.03 4.95 4.72
CA SER A 127 19.97 3.88 4.42
C SER A 127 19.91 3.51 2.94
N THR A 128 20.52 4.34 2.10
CA THR A 128 20.93 3.91 0.76
C THR A 128 22.23 3.12 0.86
N GLU A 129 22.24 2.05 1.65
CA GLU A 129 23.21 0.96 1.57
C GLU A 129 22.45 -0.33 1.83
N ASN A 130 22.24 -1.13 0.77
CA ASN A 130 21.64 -2.45 0.84
C ASN A 130 22.58 -3.43 1.57
N SER A 131 22.67 -3.31 2.89
CA SER A 131 23.16 -4.39 3.75
C SER A 131 21.96 -5.24 4.14
N THR A 132 21.50 -6.10 3.23
CA THR A 132 20.53 -7.15 3.55
C THR A 132 21.19 -8.19 4.44
N VAL A 133 21.26 -7.91 5.73
CA VAL A 133 21.70 -8.90 6.73
C VAL A 133 20.66 -10.02 6.73
N ASN A 134 21.08 -11.24 6.43
CA ASN A 134 20.19 -12.40 6.48
C ASN A 134 19.73 -12.59 7.94
N VAL A 135 18.43 -12.85 8.15
CA VAL A 135 17.86 -13.08 9.49
C VAL A 135 18.61 -14.17 10.25
N ILE A 136 19.08 -15.22 9.54
CA ILE A 136 19.86 -16.31 10.14
C ILE A 136 21.21 -15.79 10.68
N ASP A 137 21.87 -14.91 9.92
CA ASP A 137 23.17 -14.34 10.30
C ASP A 137 23.02 -13.26 11.38
N ALA A 138 21.92 -12.50 11.37
CA ALA A 138 21.59 -11.56 12.46
C ALA A 138 21.36 -12.30 13.79
N ILE A 139 20.72 -13.48 13.74
CA ILE A 139 20.51 -14.33 14.91
C ILE A 139 21.86 -14.90 15.41
N SER A 140 22.76 -15.32 14.52
CA SER A 140 24.07 -15.85 14.95
C SER A 140 24.96 -14.76 15.56
N ILE A 141 24.99 -13.56 14.98
CA ILE A 141 25.74 -12.41 15.50
C ILE A 141 25.23 -12.02 16.89
N SER A 142 23.91 -11.85 17.05
CA SER A 142 23.31 -11.50 18.34
C SER A 142 23.48 -12.60 19.40
N ALA A 143 23.36 -13.87 19.03
CA ALA A 143 23.56 -14.98 19.95
C ALA A 143 25.02 -15.08 20.44
N ALA A 144 26.00 -14.85 19.56
CA ALA A 144 27.42 -14.85 19.94
C ALA A 144 27.76 -13.62 20.81
N ALA A 145 27.24 -12.43 20.47
CA ALA A 145 27.41 -11.22 21.27
C ALA A 145 26.89 -11.38 22.71
N VAL A 146 25.66 -11.89 22.88
CA VAL A 146 25.05 -12.13 24.19
C VAL A 146 25.85 -13.15 25.02
N LYS A 147 26.41 -14.17 24.37
CA LYS A 147 27.24 -15.17 25.06
C LYS A 147 28.58 -14.60 25.50
N ILE A 148 29.22 -13.77 24.68
CA ILE A 148 30.48 -13.10 25.02
C ILE A 148 30.29 -12.18 26.23
N GLN A 149 29.16 -11.48 26.31
CA GLN A 149 28.84 -10.54 27.39
C GLN A 149 28.23 -11.22 28.64
N SER A 150 28.07 -12.54 28.61
CA SER A 150 27.56 -13.29 29.77
C SER A 150 28.59 -13.31 30.90
N ASN A 151 28.15 -13.07 32.14
CA ASN A 151 29.00 -13.11 33.34
C ASN A 151 29.74 -14.45 33.55
N ASN A 152 29.32 -15.52 32.86
CA ASN A 152 29.94 -16.85 32.94
C ASN A 152 30.87 -17.18 31.75
N CYS A 153 31.18 -16.23 30.87
CA CYS A 153 32.05 -16.44 29.73
C CYS A 153 33.51 -16.08 30.11
N ASP A 154 34.34 -17.09 30.28
CA ASP A 154 35.79 -16.94 30.49
C ASP A 154 36.52 -16.63 29.17
N ALA A 155 37.84 -16.40 29.24
CA ALA A 155 38.66 -16.07 28.06
C ALA A 155 38.57 -17.14 26.95
N VAL A 156 38.43 -18.42 27.33
CA VAL A 156 38.29 -19.55 26.39
C VAL A 156 36.94 -19.51 25.69
N CYS A 157 35.87 -19.24 26.44
CA CYS A 157 34.53 -19.01 25.90
C CYS A 157 34.50 -17.81 24.94
N ALA A 158 35.08 -16.69 25.35
CA ALA A 158 35.12 -15.47 24.55
C ALA A 158 35.89 -15.67 23.23
N GLU A 159 37.00 -16.40 23.27
CA GLU A 159 37.76 -16.76 22.08
C GLU A 159 36.94 -17.61 21.10
N ALA A 160 36.29 -18.67 21.57
CA ALA A 160 35.49 -19.55 20.72
C ALA A 160 34.27 -18.84 20.10
N GLN A 161 33.61 -17.94 20.84
CA GLN A 161 32.50 -17.15 20.31
C GLN A 161 32.97 -16.08 19.32
N SER A 162 34.14 -15.48 19.53
CA SER A 162 34.71 -14.49 18.59
C SER A 162 34.97 -15.11 17.22
N ASP A 163 35.38 -16.38 17.13
CA ASP A 163 35.59 -17.08 15.86
C ASP A 163 34.28 -17.36 15.11
N LEU A 164 33.20 -17.65 15.83
CA LEU A 164 31.86 -17.80 15.24
C LEU A 164 31.34 -16.46 14.71
N LEU A 165 31.64 -15.38 15.43
CA LEU A 165 31.27 -14.03 15.05
C LEU A 165 32.03 -13.57 13.79
N ILE A 166 33.35 -13.84 13.72
CA ILE A 166 34.17 -13.57 12.53
C ILE A 166 33.60 -14.30 11.31
N LYS A 167 33.28 -15.60 11.43
CA LYS A 167 32.67 -16.37 10.33
C LYS A 167 31.34 -15.79 9.85
N SER A 168 30.52 -15.30 10.78
CA SER A 168 29.25 -14.65 10.45
C SER A 168 29.48 -13.30 9.76
N LEU A 169 30.47 -12.52 10.20
CA LEU A 169 30.83 -11.24 9.57
C LEU A 169 31.45 -11.39 8.18
N LEU A 170 32.06 -12.53 7.86
CA LEU A 170 32.57 -12.83 6.50
C LEU A 170 31.46 -13.09 5.48
N ASN A 171 30.35 -13.71 5.92
CA ASN A 171 29.27 -14.11 5.01
C ASN A 171 28.29 -12.97 4.66
N ASN A 172 28.40 -11.82 5.33
CA ASN A 172 27.49 -10.70 5.15
C ASN A 172 28.08 -9.60 4.28
N ASN A 173 27.20 -8.88 3.55
CA ASN A 173 27.52 -7.67 2.77
C ASN A 173 27.74 -6.43 3.67
N PHE A 174 28.59 -6.54 4.70
CA PHE A 174 29.06 -5.38 5.45
C PHE A 174 30.32 -4.81 4.80
N THR A 175 30.39 -3.48 4.68
CA THR A 175 31.64 -2.79 4.36
C THR A 175 32.73 -3.16 5.39
N ASP A 176 33.99 -3.09 4.98
CA ASP A 176 35.13 -3.45 5.85
C ASP A 176 35.20 -2.60 7.11
N GLU A 177 34.76 -1.35 7.01
CA GLU A 177 34.68 -0.44 8.15
C GLU A 177 33.61 -0.88 9.15
N HIS A 178 32.39 -1.20 8.69
CA HIS A 178 31.30 -1.61 9.57
C HIS A 178 31.56 -2.96 10.25
N ALA A 179 32.12 -3.94 9.55
CA ALA A 179 32.43 -5.23 10.14
C ALA A 179 33.53 -5.14 11.22
N THR A 180 34.57 -4.33 10.96
CA THR A 180 35.66 -4.14 11.92
C THR A 180 35.23 -3.30 13.12
N ALA A 181 34.37 -2.29 12.93
CA ALA A 181 33.75 -1.54 14.02
C ALA A 181 32.89 -2.45 14.90
N SER A 182 32.01 -3.26 14.30
CA SER A 182 31.11 -4.15 15.03
C SER A 182 31.87 -5.21 15.84
N LEU A 183 32.91 -5.81 15.26
CA LEU A 183 33.76 -6.77 15.99
C LEU A 183 34.51 -6.08 17.14
N ARG A 184 35.02 -4.86 16.93
CA ARG A 184 35.73 -4.10 17.98
C ARG A 184 34.82 -3.81 19.17
N ASP A 185 33.62 -3.30 18.91
CA ASP A 185 32.68 -2.90 19.95
C ASP A 185 32.23 -4.12 20.78
N LEU A 186 31.99 -5.26 20.12
CA LEU A 186 31.62 -6.51 20.80
C LEU A 186 32.76 -7.13 21.62
N LEU A 187 34.01 -6.95 21.18
CA LEU A 187 35.17 -7.44 21.91
C LEU A 187 35.58 -6.52 23.07
N ALA A 188 35.27 -5.23 23.01
CA ALA A 188 35.63 -4.25 24.04
C ALA A 188 35.07 -4.60 25.43
N GLU A 189 33.91 -5.25 25.48
CA GLU A 189 33.23 -5.67 26.72
C GLU A 189 33.49 -7.14 27.10
N SER A 190 34.40 -7.82 26.39
CA SER A 190 34.70 -9.24 26.59
C SER A 190 35.85 -9.49 27.60
N ALA A 191 35.98 -10.75 28.05
CA ALA A 191 37.06 -11.18 28.94
C ALA A 191 38.45 -11.32 28.26
N LEU A 192 38.60 -10.90 26.99
CA LEU A 192 39.84 -11.02 26.21
C LEU A 192 40.81 -9.87 26.52
N SER A 193 42.11 -10.16 26.53
CA SER A 193 43.16 -9.13 26.64
C SER A 193 43.25 -8.25 25.40
N GLU A 194 43.71 -7.01 25.52
CA GLU A 194 43.88 -6.08 24.38
C GLU A 194 44.70 -6.69 23.23
N GLN A 195 45.71 -7.51 23.56
CA GLN A 195 46.51 -8.22 22.55
C GLN A 195 45.69 -9.25 21.77
N GLN A 196 44.83 -10.01 22.45
CA GLN A 196 43.96 -11.01 21.81
C GLN A 196 42.85 -10.36 20.98
N GLN A 197 42.32 -9.23 21.44
CA GLN A 197 41.31 -8.46 20.69
C GLN A 197 41.90 -7.96 19.36
N GLN A 198 43.12 -7.42 19.40
CA GLN A 198 43.80 -6.95 18.20
C GLN A 198 44.10 -8.10 17.22
N GLN A 199 44.51 -9.27 17.72
CA GLN A 199 44.72 -10.47 16.89
C GLN A 199 43.44 -10.90 16.14
N LYS A 200 42.27 -10.84 16.77
CA LYS A 200 40.98 -11.18 16.14
C LYS A 200 40.56 -10.16 15.08
N LEU A 201 40.78 -8.87 15.34
CA LEU A 201 40.54 -7.80 14.35
C LEU A 201 41.44 -7.96 13.12
N ASP A 202 42.72 -8.28 13.33
CA ASP A 202 43.67 -8.49 12.24
C ASP A 202 43.32 -9.77 11.44
N SER A 203 42.87 -10.83 12.12
CA SER A 203 42.37 -12.05 11.48
C SER A 203 41.17 -11.80 10.57
N LEU A 204 40.18 -11.00 11.01
CA LEU A 204 39.02 -10.63 10.20
C LEU A 204 39.44 -9.87 8.94
N LYS A 205 40.33 -8.88 9.08
CA LYS A 205 40.83 -8.08 7.96
C LYS A 205 41.56 -8.94 6.94
N GLN A 206 42.42 -9.85 7.41
CA GLN A 206 43.17 -10.74 6.54
C GLN A 206 42.23 -11.65 5.72
N GLN A 207 41.26 -12.29 6.38
CA GLN A 207 40.32 -13.18 5.70
C GLN A 207 39.46 -12.44 4.65
N ARG A 208 39.05 -11.20 4.94
CA ARG A 208 38.34 -10.36 3.97
C ARG A 208 39.21 -9.94 2.79
N ALA A 209 40.47 -9.59 3.02
CA ALA A 209 41.42 -9.28 1.96
C ALA A 209 41.67 -10.49 1.04
N GLU A 210 41.75 -11.69 1.61
CA GLU A 210 41.88 -12.95 0.86
C GLU A 210 40.63 -13.22 -0.01
N LEU A 211 39.43 -13.01 0.54
CA LEU A 211 38.17 -13.11 -0.21
C LEU A 211 38.07 -12.09 -1.35
N ALA A 212 38.46 -10.83 -1.10
CA ALA A 212 38.46 -9.78 -2.11
C ALA A 212 39.47 -10.07 -3.24
N ALA A 213 40.67 -10.56 -2.90
CA ALA A 213 41.67 -10.98 -3.88
C ALA A 213 41.18 -12.18 -4.71
N ALA A 214 40.52 -13.16 -4.08
CA ALA A 214 39.92 -14.30 -4.78
C ALA A 214 38.80 -13.85 -5.75
N GLN A 215 37.97 -12.90 -5.33
CA GLN A 215 36.93 -12.30 -6.19
C GLN A 215 37.54 -11.54 -7.37
N GLN A 216 38.62 -10.80 -7.17
CA GLN A 216 39.34 -10.12 -8.26
C GLN A 216 39.94 -11.10 -9.26
N LEU A 217 40.49 -12.22 -8.79
CA LEU A 217 40.99 -13.28 -9.67
C LEU A 217 39.87 -13.92 -10.50
N LEU A 218 38.71 -14.19 -9.88
CA LEU A 218 37.52 -14.69 -10.57
C LEU A 218 36.98 -13.68 -11.61
N ALA A 219 36.94 -12.39 -11.27
CA ALA A 219 36.53 -11.33 -12.18
C ALA A 219 37.49 -11.18 -13.39
N THR A 220 38.79 -11.34 -13.15
CA THR A 220 39.81 -11.32 -14.21
C THR A 220 39.67 -12.52 -15.16
N GLN A 221 39.30 -13.70 -14.63
CA GLN A 221 39.00 -14.89 -15.45
C GLN A 221 37.72 -14.74 -16.28
N GLN A 222 36.71 -14.02 -15.77
CA GLN A 222 35.48 -13.73 -16.52
C GLN A 222 35.66 -12.69 -17.64
N GLN A 223 36.73 -11.89 -17.58
CA GLN A 223 37.12 -10.96 -18.65
C GLN A 223 38.02 -11.60 -19.71
N ALA A 224 38.47 -12.85 -19.52
CA ALA A 224 39.11 -13.61 -20.57
C ALA A 224 38.03 -14.02 -21.60
N GLU A 225 38.05 -13.30 -22.72
CA GLU A 225 37.17 -13.42 -23.88
C GLU A 225 36.77 -14.87 -24.19
N PRO A 226 35.49 -15.27 -24.03
CA PRO A 226 35.04 -16.53 -24.60
C PRO A 226 35.11 -16.41 -26.12
N ALA A 227 35.74 -17.40 -26.76
CA ALA A 227 35.76 -17.56 -28.22
C ALA A 227 34.35 -17.33 -28.82
N PRO A 228 34.24 -16.74 -30.03
CA PRO A 228 33.01 -16.08 -30.48
C PRO A 228 31.87 -17.08 -30.63
N LEU A 229 30.97 -17.10 -29.64
CA LEU A 229 29.69 -17.77 -29.69
C LEU A 229 28.61 -16.68 -29.72
N ALA A 230 27.98 -16.54 -30.89
CA ALA A 230 26.72 -15.89 -31.21
C ALA A 230 26.39 -14.54 -30.51
N GLU A 231 26.16 -13.50 -31.32
CA GLU A 231 25.58 -12.21 -30.92
C GLU A 231 24.55 -12.36 -29.78
N PRO A 232 24.78 -11.75 -28.60
CA PRO A 232 23.85 -11.87 -27.49
C PRO A 232 22.48 -11.35 -27.90
N GLY A 233 21.43 -12.11 -27.55
CA GLY A 233 20.06 -11.80 -27.93
C GLY A 233 19.63 -10.42 -27.41
N TRP A 234 18.72 -9.78 -28.13
CA TRP A 234 18.23 -8.43 -27.79
C TRP A 234 17.68 -8.31 -26.36
N TRP A 235 17.17 -9.41 -25.79
CA TRP A 235 16.73 -9.48 -24.39
C TRP A 235 17.88 -9.37 -23.38
N GLN A 236 19.06 -9.92 -23.68
CA GLN A 236 20.24 -9.81 -22.81
C GLN A 236 20.85 -8.40 -22.84
N LYS A 237 20.80 -7.73 -24.00
CA LYS A 237 21.19 -6.31 -24.13
C LYS A 237 20.29 -5.37 -23.30
N LEU A 238 19.00 -5.70 -23.14
CA LEU A 238 18.09 -4.96 -22.26
C LEU A 238 18.40 -5.14 -20.78
N GLN A 239 18.82 -6.34 -20.37
CA GLN A 239 19.11 -6.67 -18.97
C GLN A 239 20.41 -6.02 -18.45
N GLN A 240 21.37 -5.73 -19.33
CA GLN A 240 22.70 -5.21 -18.97
C GLN A 240 22.82 -3.68 -19.04
N SER A 241 21.79 -2.93 -19.42
CA SER A 241 21.89 -1.46 -19.50
C SER A 241 21.70 -0.78 -18.14
N ASP A 242 22.70 0.00 -17.70
CA ASP A 242 22.72 0.71 -16.40
C ASP A 242 21.69 1.85 -16.27
N HIS A 243 21.06 2.25 -17.38
CA HIS A 243 19.88 3.13 -17.41
C HIS A 243 18.64 2.30 -17.74
N SER A 244 18.37 1.27 -16.94
CA SER A 244 17.29 0.34 -17.22
C SER A 244 15.94 0.96 -16.88
N VAL A 245 15.10 1.16 -17.89
CA VAL A 245 13.65 1.41 -17.74
C VAL A 245 13.01 0.40 -16.79
N ILE A 246 13.59 -0.80 -16.66
CA ILE A 246 13.16 -1.84 -15.72
C ILE A 246 13.40 -1.41 -14.27
N LYS A 247 14.54 -0.78 -13.93
CA LYS A 247 14.77 -0.24 -12.57
C LYS A 247 13.85 0.94 -12.26
N TRP A 248 13.53 1.76 -13.26
CA TRP A 248 12.51 2.82 -13.12
C TRP A 248 11.11 2.22 -12.90
N ILE A 249 10.76 1.14 -13.61
CA ILE A 249 9.51 0.38 -13.42
C ILE A 249 9.49 -0.30 -12.04
N GLU A 250 10.59 -0.90 -11.60
CA GLU A 250 10.71 -1.54 -10.27
C GLU A 250 10.58 -0.50 -9.16
N GLY A 251 11.24 0.66 -9.27
CA GLY A 251 11.07 1.77 -8.35
C GLY A 251 9.64 2.30 -8.32
N ILE A 252 9.02 2.47 -9.49
CA ILE A 252 7.59 2.83 -9.59
C ILE A 252 6.69 1.76 -9.00
N MET A 253 6.98 0.47 -9.20
CA MET A 253 6.20 -0.63 -8.65
C MET A 253 6.33 -0.74 -7.13
N ALA A 254 7.52 -0.46 -6.58
CA ALA A 254 7.75 -0.38 -5.14
C ALA A 254 7.02 0.83 -4.52
N ASP A 255 7.15 2.01 -5.13
CA ASP A 255 6.48 3.25 -4.69
C ASP A 255 4.95 3.17 -4.87
N LEU A 256 4.50 2.54 -5.96
CA LEU A 256 3.09 2.21 -6.19
C LEU A 256 2.62 1.15 -5.20
N GLY A 257 3.42 0.16 -4.83
CA GLY A 257 3.03 -0.90 -3.91
C GLY A 257 2.68 -0.35 -2.52
N ILE A 258 3.53 0.53 -1.99
CA ILE A 258 3.30 1.21 -0.71
C ILE A 258 2.12 2.17 -0.83
N SER A 259 2.09 3.00 -1.87
CA SER A 259 0.99 3.96 -2.11
C SER A 259 -0.36 3.28 -2.35
N PHE A 260 -0.34 2.10 -3.00
CA PHE A 260 -1.51 1.27 -3.26
C PHE A 260 -2.05 0.67 -1.96
N GLY A 261 -1.18 0.16 -1.09
CA GLY A 261 -1.58 -0.29 0.25
C GLY A 261 -2.27 0.82 1.05
N TRP A 262 -1.69 2.01 1.08
CA TRP A 262 -2.30 3.19 1.70
C TRP A 262 -3.62 3.60 1.03
N ALA A 263 -3.71 3.53 -0.30
CA ALA A 263 -4.94 3.82 -1.03
C ALA A 263 -6.07 2.85 -0.64
N VAL A 264 -5.79 1.55 -0.62
CA VAL A 264 -6.75 0.50 -0.23
C VAL A 264 -7.18 0.71 1.21
N ALA A 265 -6.25 0.94 2.14
CA ALA A 265 -6.56 1.20 3.53
C ALA A 265 -7.40 2.46 3.69
N TYR A 266 -6.95 3.60 3.17
CA TYR A 266 -7.65 4.88 3.22
C TYR A 266 -9.07 4.76 2.65
N LEU A 267 -9.23 4.29 1.42
CA LEU A 267 -10.53 4.22 0.77
C LEU A 267 -11.49 3.25 1.49
N THR A 268 -10.99 2.10 1.94
CA THR A 268 -11.79 1.10 2.68
C THR A 268 -12.30 1.66 4.01
N LEU A 269 -11.39 2.20 4.83
CA LEU A 269 -11.71 2.70 6.15
C LEU A 269 -12.65 3.89 6.06
N PHE A 270 -12.36 4.86 5.18
CA PHE A 270 -13.20 6.04 5.03
C PHE A 270 -14.59 5.70 4.50
N ILE A 271 -14.72 4.91 3.44
CA ILE A 271 -16.03 4.59 2.87
C ILE A 271 -16.88 3.81 3.87
N SER A 272 -16.30 2.84 4.60
CA SER A 272 -17.06 2.07 5.59
C SER A 272 -17.43 2.87 6.84
N TRP A 273 -16.50 3.65 7.39
CA TRP A 273 -16.75 4.40 8.64
C TRP A 273 -17.53 5.68 8.47
N ASN A 274 -17.49 6.30 7.30
CA ASN A 274 -18.13 7.59 7.05
C ASN A 274 -19.39 7.48 6.19
N ASN A 275 -20.09 6.34 6.27
CA ASN A 275 -21.36 6.11 5.57
C ASN A 275 -21.25 6.36 4.05
N GLY A 276 -20.19 5.83 3.45
CA GLY A 276 -19.95 5.92 2.01
C GLY A 276 -19.08 7.09 1.55
N GLN A 277 -18.46 7.86 2.46
CA GLN A 277 -17.77 9.11 2.11
C GLN A 277 -16.29 9.15 2.49
N THR A 278 -15.46 9.41 1.49
CA THR A 278 -14.09 9.92 1.68
C THR A 278 -14.10 11.45 1.77
N PRO A 279 -13.04 12.10 2.26
CA PRO A 279 -12.86 13.54 2.20
C PRO A 279 -13.18 14.15 0.82
N GLY A 280 -12.63 13.59 -0.27
CA GLY A 280 -12.92 14.07 -1.62
C GLY A 280 -14.39 13.90 -2.02
N LYS A 281 -14.98 12.75 -1.71
CA LYS A 281 -16.41 12.49 -1.98
C LYS A 281 -17.31 13.40 -1.16
N ARG A 282 -16.94 13.68 0.10
CA ARG A 282 -17.65 14.59 0.98
C ARG A 282 -17.60 16.02 0.47
N LEU A 283 -16.43 16.48 0.01
CA LEU A 283 -16.25 17.80 -0.60
C LEU A 283 -17.17 18.00 -1.81
N LEU A 284 -17.33 16.97 -2.64
CA LEU A 284 -18.17 17.04 -3.85
C LEU A 284 -19.63 16.65 -3.64
N GLY A 285 -20.05 16.43 -2.39
CA GLY A 285 -21.42 16.09 -2.04
C GLY A 285 -21.86 14.77 -2.67
N ILE A 286 -21.02 13.74 -2.64
CA ILE A 286 -21.37 12.39 -3.12
C ILE A 286 -21.11 11.35 -2.05
N ARG A 287 -21.82 10.22 -2.11
CA ARG A 287 -21.61 9.08 -1.21
C ARG A 287 -21.88 7.76 -1.91
N VAL A 288 -21.16 6.72 -1.49
CA VAL A 288 -21.38 5.33 -1.89
C VAL A 288 -22.45 4.70 -1.00
N VAL A 289 -23.38 3.95 -1.58
CA VAL A 289 -24.45 3.24 -0.85
C VAL A 289 -24.56 1.83 -1.44
N GLN A 290 -24.84 0.82 -0.61
CA GLN A 290 -25.14 -0.52 -1.11
C GLN A 290 -26.51 -0.56 -1.79
N LEU A 291 -26.69 -1.49 -2.73
CA LEU A 291 -27.97 -1.66 -3.42
C LEU A 291 -29.13 -1.95 -2.45
N ASP A 292 -28.88 -2.60 -1.32
CA ASP A 292 -29.87 -2.87 -0.28
C ASP A 292 -30.12 -1.68 0.68
N ASN A 293 -29.54 -0.51 0.39
CA ASN A 293 -29.59 0.70 1.21
C ASN A 293 -29.00 0.55 2.63
N LYS A 294 -28.18 -0.48 2.87
CA LYS A 294 -27.43 -0.63 4.12
C LYS A 294 -26.07 0.09 4.05
N PRO A 295 -25.48 0.44 5.21
CA PRO A 295 -24.13 0.98 5.25
C PRO A 295 -23.11 -0.07 4.79
N LEU A 296 -22.17 0.34 3.94
CA LEU A 296 -21.13 -0.54 3.40
C LEU A 296 -20.24 -1.08 4.53
N SER A 297 -20.19 -2.41 4.67
CA SER A 297 -19.32 -3.09 5.62
C SER A 297 -17.84 -2.90 5.28
N LEU A 298 -16.94 -3.16 6.23
CA LEU A 298 -15.49 -3.09 5.97
C LEU A 298 -15.08 -4.06 4.86
N TRP A 299 -15.61 -5.29 4.90
CA TRP A 299 -15.34 -6.29 3.87
C TRP A 299 -15.89 -5.88 2.50
N GLY A 300 -17.11 -5.34 2.44
CA GLY A 300 -17.68 -4.83 1.19
C GLY A 300 -16.90 -3.64 0.63
N ALA A 301 -16.43 -2.75 1.51
CA ALA A 301 -15.59 -1.61 1.13
C ALA A 301 -14.21 -2.05 0.61
N PHE A 302 -13.63 -3.11 1.17
CA PHE A 302 -12.38 -3.71 0.72
C PHE A 302 -12.55 -4.42 -0.63
N GLY A 303 -13.59 -5.26 -0.78
CA GLY A 303 -13.92 -5.92 -2.04
C GLY A 303 -14.14 -4.93 -3.19
N ARG A 304 -14.77 -3.78 -2.90
CA ARG A 304 -14.89 -2.67 -3.84
C ARG A 304 -13.54 -2.12 -4.32
N GLN A 305 -12.47 -2.19 -3.52
CA GLN A 305 -11.12 -1.80 -3.96
C GLN A 305 -10.56 -2.77 -5.00
N GLY A 306 -10.79 -4.07 -4.83
CA GLY A 306 -10.42 -5.08 -5.83
C GLY A 306 -11.05 -4.83 -7.21
N GLY A 307 -12.25 -4.25 -7.23
CA GLY A 307 -12.88 -3.81 -8.47
C GLY A 307 -12.14 -2.70 -9.21
N TYR A 308 -11.36 -1.85 -8.52
CA TYR A 308 -10.49 -0.88 -9.21
C TYR A 308 -9.33 -1.58 -9.91
N SER A 309 -8.73 -2.61 -9.27
CA SER A 309 -7.70 -3.44 -9.92
C SER A 309 -8.24 -4.13 -11.17
N ALA A 310 -9.47 -4.67 -11.10
CA ALA A 310 -10.15 -5.23 -12.27
C ALA A 310 -10.38 -4.18 -13.37
N GLY A 311 -10.78 -2.95 -13.01
CA GLY A 311 -10.92 -1.85 -13.97
C GLY A 311 -9.63 -1.54 -14.72
N PHE A 312 -8.48 -1.52 -14.04
CA PHE A 312 -7.17 -1.39 -14.68
C PHE A 312 -6.83 -2.59 -15.57
N ALA A 313 -7.08 -3.82 -15.08
CA ALA A 313 -6.82 -5.05 -15.85
C ALA A 313 -7.64 -5.12 -17.15
N THR A 314 -8.84 -4.54 -17.18
CA THR A 314 -9.66 -4.40 -18.39
C THR A 314 -9.26 -3.24 -19.31
N GLY A 315 -8.09 -2.63 -19.13
CA GLY A 315 -7.65 -1.50 -19.94
C GLY A 315 -8.51 -0.25 -19.76
N LEU A 316 -8.98 0.00 -18.54
CA LEU A 316 -9.89 1.10 -18.17
C LEU A 316 -11.32 1.00 -18.71
N LEU A 317 -11.64 0.01 -19.55
CA LEU A 317 -12.99 -0.19 -20.10
C LEU A 317 -14.03 -0.36 -18.98
N GLY A 318 -13.70 -1.09 -17.92
CA GLY A 318 -14.57 -1.25 -16.75
C GLY A 318 -14.93 0.07 -16.05
N PHE A 319 -14.08 1.10 -16.13
CA PHE A 319 -14.38 2.42 -15.60
C PHE A 319 -15.23 3.25 -16.56
N LEU A 320 -15.00 3.11 -17.87
CA LEU A 320 -15.74 3.82 -18.91
C LEU A 320 -17.22 3.42 -18.94
N GLN A 321 -17.59 2.25 -18.41
CA GLN A 321 -18.98 1.80 -18.25
C GLN A 321 -19.91 2.84 -17.62
N ILE A 322 -19.39 3.70 -16.75
CA ILE A 322 -20.13 4.80 -16.13
C ILE A 322 -20.82 5.76 -17.12
N TYR A 323 -20.35 5.82 -18.37
CA TYR A 323 -20.89 6.72 -19.38
C TYR A 323 -22.16 6.20 -20.06
N TRP A 324 -22.33 4.87 -20.15
CA TRP A 324 -23.47 4.24 -20.81
C TRP A 324 -24.38 3.45 -19.86
N ASP A 325 -23.89 3.03 -18.70
CA ASP A 325 -24.70 2.30 -17.71
C ASP A 325 -25.86 3.17 -17.16
N PRO A 326 -27.11 2.65 -17.09
CA PRO A 326 -28.29 3.40 -16.62
C PRO A 326 -28.11 3.98 -15.22
N ASN A 327 -27.56 3.18 -14.30
CA ASN A 327 -27.29 3.55 -12.92
C ASN A 327 -25.91 4.20 -12.71
N ARG A 328 -25.18 4.45 -13.81
CA ARG A 328 -23.79 4.95 -13.79
C ARG A 328 -22.90 4.11 -12.89
N GLN A 329 -23.01 2.80 -12.94
CA GLN A 329 -22.10 1.92 -12.22
C GLN A 329 -20.86 1.66 -13.08
N ALA A 330 -19.69 1.81 -12.46
CA ALA A 330 -18.45 1.27 -13.01
C ALA A 330 -18.23 -0.16 -12.50
N ILE A 331 -17.22 -0.85 -13.03
CA ILE A 331 -16.92 -2.25 -12.67
C ILE A 331 -16.78 -2.46 -11.16
N GLN A 332 -16.13 -1.53 -10.45
CA GLN A 332 -15.99 -1.62 -9.00
C GLN A 332 -17.32 -1.46 -8.26
N ASP A 333 -18.25 -0.69 -8.82
CA ASP A 333 -19.55 -0.48 -8.21
C ASP A 333 -20.42 -1.74 -8.38
N LYS A 334 -20.35 -2.38 -9.56
CA LYS A 334 -21.04 -3.65 -9.86
C LYS A 334 -20.52 -4.81 -9.02
N LEU A 335 -19.20 -4.96 -8.90
CA LEU A 335 -18.59 -6.05 -8.11
C LEU A 335 -18.90 -5.97 -6.61
N ALA A 336 -19.22 -4.77 -6.10
CA ALA A 336 -19.49 -4.55 -4.69
C ALA A 336 -20.97 -4.32 -4.37
N ASP A 337 -21.86 -4.46 -5.36
CA ASP A 337 -23.29 -4.13 -5.23
C ASP A 337 -23.49 -2.72 -4.63
N THR A 338 -22.88 -1.72 -5.25
CA THR A 338 -22.94 -0.33 -4.78
C THR A 338 -23.38 0.66 -5.86
N LEU A 339 -23.89 1.81 -5.41
CA LEU A 339 -24.22 2.99 -6.20
C LEU A 339 -23.55 4.22 -5.60
N VAL A 340 -23.29 5.23 -6.42
CA VAL A 340 -22.81 6.53 -5.94
C VAL A 340 -23.88 7.60 -6.14
N LEU A 341 -24.44 8.03 -5.02
CA LEU A 341 -25.49 9.04 -4.96
C LEU A 341 -24.90 10.44 -4.85
N ARG A 342 -25.60 11.40 -5.43
CA ARG A 342 -25.38 12.83 -5.21
C ARG A 342 -26.22 13.29 -4.02
N LEU A 343 -25.54 13.76 -2.99
CA LEU A 343 -26.15 14.48 -1.88
C LEU A 343 -26.49 15.89 -2.37
N LYS A 344 -27.69 16.36 -2.02
CA LYS A 344 -28.19 17.67 -2.43
C LYS A 344 -27.29 18.79 -1.95
#